data_AF-A0AA39XUU1-F1
#
_entry.id   AF-A0AA39XUU1-F1
#
_cell.length_a   1.000
_cell.length_b   1.000
_cell.length_c   1.000
_cell.angle_alpha   90.00
_cell.angle_beta   90.00
_cell.angle_gamma   90.00
#
_symmetry.space_group_name_H-M   'P 1'
#
loop_
_entity.id
_entity.type
_entity.pdbx_description
1 polymer ?
#
loop_
_entity_poly.entity_id
_entity_poly.type
_entity_poly.pdbx_seq_one_letter_code
_entity_poly.pdbx_strand_id
1 'polypeptide(L)'
;MELMDGTPAHKQWCNMSMEQKVAFTEQVAGYQAELSTFGKMPQHEFRGIGTLDAQTDVPGLLVSPGFFMGEHLHYDIPRGPFRSSHDWLCTELNIILQHQAAILKTSDDEDDIEDAENALSAAQKLLALVPSVFPSDLEEPEATALYHHDLHLNNILVDDHGKITAVLDWECVSAMPLWMTANLPKFLEGPEREEEPNPDGYLDAKAGQEPPLGGREKNELYYIHQMEYEATQLRKVYIARLKELWPGWPMEESHAEIDMFHAIEQCDGIWAKRVGRWADRMLNGEKIRFDIDNP
;
A
#
# COMPACT_ATOMS: atom_id res chain seq x y z
N MET A 1 4.51 0.82 26.56
CA MET A 1 4.23 -0.42 25.80
C MET A 1 5.11 -1.52 26.35
N GLU A 2 4.63 -2.77 26.28
CA GLU A 2 5.43 -3.95 26.60
C GLU A 2 6.55 -4.12 25.56
N LEU A 3 7.71 -4.61 25.98
CA LEU A 3 8.78 -4.96 25.06
C LEU A 3 8.47 -6.33 24.48
N MET A 4 8.24 -6.39 23.16
CA MET A 4 7.96 -7.64 22.48
C MET A 4 9.27 -8.37 22.15
N ASP A 5 9.32 -9.67 22.46
CA ASP A 5 10.45 -10.53 22.12
C ASP A 5 10.50 -10.82 20.62
N GLY A 6 11.72 -11.07 20.11
CA GLY A 6 11.97 -11.44 18.72
C GLY A 6 12.89 -10.47 18.00
N THR A 7 13.18 -10.78 16.74
CA THR A 7 13.98 -9.92 15.85
C THR A 7 13.18 -9.59 14.59
N PRO A 8 13.40 -8.43 13.95
CA PRO A 8 12.72 -8.10 12.70
C PRO A 8 12.91 -9.21 11.66
N ALA A 9 11.82 -9.67 11.04
CA ALA A 9 11.79 -10.73 10.05
C ALA A 9 12.77 -10.45 8.91
N HIS A 10 12.94 -9.18 8.54
CA HIS A 10 13.91 -8.74 7.53
C HIS A 10 15.33 -9.27 7.78
N LYS A 11 15.77 -9.32 9.05
CA LYS A 11 17.10 -9.79 9.42
C LYS A 11 17.28 -11.31 9.29
N GLN A 12 16.19 -12.06 9.35
CA GLN A 12 16.21 -13.52 9.26
C GLN A 12 15.72 -14.04 7.90
N TRP A 13 15.06 -13.22 7.10
CA TRP A 13 14.31 -13.64 5.91
C TRP A 13 15.14 -14.44 4.92
N CYS A 14 16.38 -14.03 4.66
CA CYS A 14 17.28 -14.75 3.75
C CYS A 14 17.72 -16.13 4.27
N ASN A 15 17.67 -16.34 5.59
CA ASN A 15 18.01 -17.60 6.24
C ASN A 15 16.80 -18.50 6.46
N MET A 16 15.58 -17.99 6.26
CA MET A 16 14.36 -18.79 6.36
C MET A 16 14.22 -19.70 5.14
N SER A 17 13.84 -20.95 5.37
CA SER A 17 13.45 -21.86 4.30
C SER A 17 12.16 -21.39 3.62
N MET A 18 11.90 -21.85 2.40
CA MET A 18 10.62 -21.56 1.74
C MET A 18 9.42 -22.10 2.54
N GLU A 19 9.55 -23.22 3.25
CA GLU A 19 8.51 -23.74 4.14
C GLU A 19 8.21 -22.75 5.28
N GLN A 20 9.24 -22.16 5.90
CA GLN A 20 9.07 -21.15 6.94
C GLN A 20 8.43 -19.88 6.38
N LYS A 21 8.84 -19.43 5.17
CA LYS A 21 8.25 -18.25 4.51
C LYS A 21 6.79 -18.47 4.12
N VAL A 22 6.42 -19.69 3.70
CA VAL A 22 5.03 -20.08 3.44
C VAL A 22 4.21 -20.00 4.73
N ALA A 23 4.66 -20.65 5.80
CA ALA A 23 3.97 -20.62 7.10
C ALA A 23 3.83 -19.19 7.65
N PHE A 24 4.88 -18.38 7.52
CA PHE A 24 4.85 -16.94 7.85
C PHE A 24 3.78 -16.21 7.05
N THR A 25 3.74 -16.42 5.73
CA THR A 25 2.80 -15.74 4.83
C THR A 25 1.35 -16.14 5.11
N GLU A 26 1.09 -17.42 5.38
CA GLU A 26 -0.22 -17.90 5.79
C GLU A 26 -0.67 -17.29 7.13
N GLN A 27 0.26 -17.10 8.06
CA GLN A 27 -0.02 -16.48 9.35
C GLN A 27 -0.37 -14.99 9.18
N VAL A 28 0.34 -14.25 8.32
CA VAL A 28 -0.01 -12.85 7.99
C VAL A 28 -1.39 -12.76 7.32
N ALA A 29 -1.70 -13.65 6.37
CA ALA A 29 -3.04 -13.73 5.78
C ALA A 29 -4.12 -13.99 6.84
N GLY A 30 -3.82 -14.83 7.83
CA GLY A 30 -4.67 -15.05 9.00
C GLY A 30 -4.96 -13.76 9.77
N TYR A 31 -3.93 -12.98 10.09
CA TYR A 31 -4.08 -11.69 10.76
C TYR A 31 -4.92 -10.70 9.95
N GLN A 32 -4.69 -10.60 8.64
CA GLN A 32 -5.49 -9.72 7.78
C GLN A 32 -6.97 -10.12 7.78
N ALA A 33 -7.27 -11.42 7.71
CA ALA A 33 -8.64 -11.92 7.78
C ALA A 33 -9.29 -11.69 9.16
N GLU A 34 -8.50 -11.70 10.23
CA GLU A 34 -8.99 -11.37 11.58
C GLU A 34 -9.28 -9.86 11.72
N LEU A 35 -8.39 -9.01 11.23
CA LEU A 35 -8.55 -7.54 11.26
C LEU A 35 -9.70 -7.05 10.39
N SER A 36 -9.98 -7.73 9.27
CA SER A 36 -11.10 -7.35 8.41
C SER A 36 -12.45 -7.71 9.01
N THR A 37 -12.51 -8.62 10.00
CA THR A 37 -13.73 -9.13 10.66
C THR A 37 -14.81 -9.70 9.71
N PHE A 38 -14.52 -9.73 8.41
CA PHE A 38 -15.48 -9.98 7.35
C PHE A 38 -15.84 -11.46 7.28
N GLY A 39 -17.12 -11.76 7.07
CA GLY A 39 -17.63 -13.14 6.99
C GLY A 39 -17.81 -13.85 8.34
N LYS A 40 -17.33 -13.28 9.45
CA LYS A 40 -17.59 -13.82 10.80
C LYS A 40 -18.83 -13.22 11.44
N MET A 41 -19.03 -11.90 11.41
CA MET A 41 -20.26 -11.23 11.87
C MET A 41 -20.42 -9.80 11.30
N PRO A 42 -21.54 -9.45 10.63
CA PRO A 42 -21.79 -8.11 10.07
C PRO A 42 -21.83 -6.96 11.09
N GLN A 43 -21.90 -7.28 12.38
CA GLN A 43 -22.03 -6.29 13.46
C GLN A 43 -20.68 -5.69 13.91
N HIS A 44 -19.56 -6.19 13.38
CA HIS A 44 -18.21 -5.74 13.74
C HIS A 44 -17.49 -4.98 12.62
N GLU A 45 -18.16 -4.74 11.50
CA GLU A 45 -17.65 -3.87 10.44
C GLU A 45 -17.67 -2.42 10.90
N PHE A 46 -16.54 -1.72 10.71
CA PHE A 46 -16.51 -0.28 10.88
C PHE A 46 -17.29 0.40 9.76
N ARG A 47 -17.74 1.63 10.02
CA ARG A 47 -18.49 2.44 9.06
C ARG A 47 -17.83 3.81 8.95
N GLY A 48 -17.43 4.15 7.73
CA GLY A 48 -16.63 5.34 7.44
C GLY A 48 -15.13 5.11 7.60
N ILE A 49 -14.36 6.04 7.04
CA ILE A 49 -12.90 5.98 6.92
C ILE A 49 -12.29 6.92 7.95
N GLY A 50 -11.42 6.41 8.80
CA GLY A 50 -10.80 7.20 9.86
C GLY A 50 -10.02 6.37 10.86
N THR A 51 -9.24 7.06 11.69
CA THR A 51 -8.42 6.42 12.73
C THR A 51 -9.28 6.12 13.95
N LEU A 52 -9.06 4.96 14.59
CA LEU A 52 -9.77 4.60 15.82
C LEU A 52 -9.22 5.42 16.99
N ASP A 53 -10.12 5.95 17.82
CA ASP A 53 -9.78 6.60 19.09
C ASP A 53 -9.74 5.54 20.21
N ALA A 54 -8.81 5.66 21.16
CA ALA A 54 -8.76 4.80 22.33
C ALA A 54 -10.02 4.89 23.21
N GLN A 55 -10.85 5.92 23.01
CA GLN A 55 -12.08 6.15 23.77
C GLN A 55 -13.34 5.65 23.08
N THR A 56 -13.30 5.40 21.76
CA THR A 56 -14.50 5.03 21.00
C THR A 56 -14.20 3.91 20.01
N ASP A 57 -15.13 2.95 19.90
CA ASP A 57 -15.03 1.85 18.93
C ASP A 57 -15.51 2.27 17.52
N VAL A 58 -15.40 3.56 17.17
CA VAL A 58 -15.85 4.10 15.87
C VAL A 58 -14.76 4.92 15.19
N PRO A 59 -14.68 4.92 13.85
CA PRO A 59 -13.72 5.75 13.13
C PRO A 59 -13.91 7.24 13.42
N GLY A 60 -12.82 7.91 13.78
CA GLY A 60 -12.75 9.35 14.04
C GLY A 60 -12.03 10.09 12.91
N LEU A 61 -11.26 11.13 13.28
CA LEU A 61 -10.41 11.83 12.33
C LEU A 61 -9.42 10.85 11.67
N LEU A 62 -9.16 11.01 10.37
CA LEU A 62 -8.11 10.29 9.67
C LEU A 62 -6.76 10.92 10.04
N VAL A 63 -5.92 10.12 10.68
CA VAL A 63 -4.52 10.43 10.98
C VAL A 63 -3.68 9.67 9.98
N SER A 64 -3.23 10.36 8.92
CA SER A 64 -2.28 9.82 7.96
C SER A 64 -1.22 10.88 7.60
N PRO A 65 0.01 10.46 7.24
CA PRO A 65 1.08 11.38 6.89
C PRO A 65 0.69 12.43 5.83
N GLY A 66 -0.08 12.03 4.81
CA GLY A 66 -0.60 12.94 3.77
C GLY A 66 -1.43 14.10 4.31
N PHE A 67 -2.08 13.93 5.47
CA PHE A 67 -2.91 14.97 6.08
C PHE A 67 -2.17 15.89 7.05
N PHE A 68 -1.08 15.44 7.70
CA PHE A 68 -0.44 16.21 8.78
C PHE A 68 1.03 16.56 8.56
N MET A 69 1.71 15.96 7.57
CA MET A 69 3.11 16.28 7.32
C MET A 69 3.25 17.68 6.69
N GLY A 70 4.26 18.43 7.16
CA GLY A 70 4.56 19.76 6.66
C GLY A 70 3.39 20.75 6.83
N GLU A 71 3.13 21.54 5.79
CA GLU A 71 2.07 22.56 5.79
C GLU A 71 0.66 21.96 5.76
N HIS A 72 0.51 20.66 5.46
CA HIS A 72 -0.80 20.01 5.32
C HIS A 72 -1.59 20.06 6.63
N LEU A 73 -0.91 20.07 7.78
CA LEU A 73 -1.54 20.21 9.10
C LEU A 73 -2.30 21.53 9.27
N HIS A 74 -1.90 22.57 8.54
CA HIS A 74 -2.48 23.92 8.64
C HIS A 74 -3.56 24.20 7.59
N TYR A 75 -3.80 23.27 6.65
CA TYR A 75 -4.83 23.43 5.65
C TYR A 75 -6.23 23.27 6.26
N ASP A 76 -7.14 24.17 5.85
CA ASP A 76 -8.56 24.15 6.21
C ASP A 76 -9.28 23.15 5.29
N ILE A 77 -9.16 21.88 5.63
CA ILE A 77 -9.71 20.75 4.89
C ILE A 77 -10.48 19.81 5.83
N PRO A 78 -11.46 19.05 5.32
CA PRO A 78 -12.06 17.95 6.07
C PRO A 78 -10.97 16.96 6.51
N ARG A 79 -11.02 16.44 7.74
CA ARG A 79 -10.04 15.46 8.26
C ARG A 79 -10.69 14.14 8.68
N GLY A 80 -11.86 13.84 8.12
CA GLY A 80 -12.65 12.67 8.46
C GLY A 80 -13.49 12.80 9.76
N PRO A 81 -14.13 11.70 10.20
CA PRO A 81 -14.24 10.44 9.46
C PRO A 81 -14.94 10.67 8.12
N PHE A 82 -14.38 10.13 7.05
CA PHE A 82 -14.97 10.25 5.72
C PHE A 82 -16.07 9.20 5.56
N ARG A 83 -17.15 9.56 4.87
CA ARG A 83 -18.27 8.63 4.67
C ARG A 83 -18.01 7.65 3.54
N SER A 84 -17.15 8.01 2.59
CA SER A 84 -16.89 7.25 1.37
C SER A 84 -15.46 7.46 0.90
N SER A 85 -14.99 6.52 0.08
CA SER A 85 -13.74 6.62 -0.68
C SER A 85 -13.71 7.87 -1.56
N HIS A 86 -14.86 8.25 -2.12
CA HIS A 86 -15.02 9.48 -2.89
C HIS A 86 -14.61 10.72 -2.06
N ASP A 87 -15.18 10.88 -0.86
CA ASP A 87 -14.92 12.05 -0.01
C ASP A 87 -13.46 12.10 0.48
N TRP A 88 -12.92 10.93 0.86
CA TRP A 88 -11.54 10.81 1.31
C TRP A 88 -10.55 11.17 0.19
N LEU A 89 -10.68 10.55 -0.98
CA LEU A 89 -9.73 10.74 -2.09
C LEU A 89 -9.86 12.11 -2.75
N CYS A 90 -11.07 12.69 -2.80
CA CYS A 90 -11.22 14.10 -3.20
C CYS A 90 -10.48 15.03 -2.24
N THR A 91 -10.46 14.71 -0.94
CA THR A 91 -9.76 15.52 0.06
C THR A 91 -8.24 15.41 -0.10
N GLU A 92 -7.70 14.19 -0.28
CA GLU A 92 -6.27 13.97 -0.60
C GLU A 92 -5.85 14.76 -1.84
N LEU A 93 -6.63 14.68 -2.92
CA LEU A 93 -6.38 15.45 -4.14
C LEU A 93 -6.44 16.97 -3.91
N ASN A 94 -7.36 17.46 -3.08
CA ASN A 94 -7.42 18.88 -2.75
C ASN A 94 -6.22 19.36 -1.92
N ILE A 95 -5.65 18.50 -1.06
CA ILE A 95 -4.37 18.79 -0.37
C ILE A 95 -3.27 18.99 -1.41
N ILE A 96 -3.12 18.05 -2.34
CA ILE A 96 -2.14 18.12 -3.43
C ILE A 96 -2.35 19.41 -4.23
N LEU A 97 -3.57 19.70 -4.66
CA LEU A 97 -3.89 20.91 -5.43
C LEU A 97 -3.51 22.19 -4.66
N GLN A 98 -3.83 22.26 -3.38
CA GLN A 98 -3.50 23.42 -2.55
C GLN A 98 -1.98 23.57 -2.37
N HIS A 99 -1.28 22.47 -2.13
CA HIS A 99 0.17 22.45 -1.92
C HIS A 99 0.92 22.88 -3.17
N GLN A 100 0.62 22.26 -4.32
CA GLN A 100 1.28 22.55 -5.58
C GLN A 100 0.98 23.97 -6.07
N ALA A 101 -0.24 24.47 -5.85
CA ALA A 101 -0.58 25.87 -6.14
C ALA A 101 0.15 26.88 -5.23
N ALA A 102 0.59 26.48 -4.04
CA ALA A 102 1.45 27.30 -3.19
C ALA A 102 2.87 27.35 -3.76
N ILE A 103 3.44 26.19 -4.13
CA ILE A 103 4.78 26.10 -4.77
C ILE A 103 4.86 27.00 -6.00
N LEU A 104 3.88 26.94 -6.91
CA LEU A 104 3.84 27.82 -8.10
C LEU A 104 3.82 29.32 -7.80
N LYS A 105 3.39 29.74 -6.61
CA LYS A 105 3.36 31.15 -6.20
C LYS A 105 4.63 31.58 -5.50
N THR A 106 5.35 30.65 -4.87
CA THR A 106 6.43 30.96 -3.95
C THR A 106 7.81 30.54 -4.44
N SER A 107 7.90 29.51 -5.28
CA SER A 107 9.18 29.05 -5.84
C SER A 107 9.59 29.89 -7.05
N ASP A 108 10.88 30.14 -7.16
CA ASP A 108 11.54 30.72 -8.33
C ASP A 108 12.41 29.69 -9.08
N ASP A 109 12.43 28.45 -8.61
CA ASP A 109 13.13 27.33 -9.23
C ASP A 109 12.30 26.75 -10.40
N GLU A 110 12.93 26.62 -11.57
CA GLU A 110 12.24 26.17 -12.79
C GLU A 110 11.80 24.70 -12.70
N ASP A 111 12.57 23.85 -12.01
CA ASP A 111 12.25 22.42 -11.85
C ASP A 111 11.07 22.26 -10.89
N ASP A 112 11.07 22.98 -9.75
CA ASP A 112 9.93 23.01 -8.81
C ASP A 112 8.63 23.45 -9.49
N ILE A 113 8.73 24.48 -10.36
CA ILE A 113 7.58 25.01 -11.10
C ILE A 113 7.06 23.96 -12.09
N GLU A 114 7.95 23.34 -12.88
CA GLU A 114 7.57 22.31 -13.84
C GLU A 114 6.91 21.12 -13.12
N ASP A 115 7.50 20.63 -12.03
CA ASP A 115 6.95 19.51 -11.26
C ASP A 115 5.58 19.85 -10.66
N ALA A 116 5.41 21.04 -10.10
CA ALA A 116 4.13 21.49 -9.56
C ALA A 116 3.06 21.66 -10.65
N GLU A 117 3.39 22.14 -11.86
CA GLU A 117 2.46 22.20 -12.99
C GLU A 117 1.99 20.81 -13.41
N ASN A 118 2.91 19.84 -13.47
CA ASN A 118 2.59 18.45 -13.81
C ASN A 118 1.69 17.80 -12.76
N ALA A 119 2.01 17.98 -11.47
CA ALA A 119 1.24 17.45 -10.36
C ALA A 119 -0.17 18.07 -10.29
N LEU A 120 -0.30 19.39 -10.50
CA LEU A 120 -1.61 20.06 -10.57
C LEU A 120 -2.47 19.52 -11.70
N SER A 121 -1.89 19.39 -12.89
CA SER A 121 -2.59 18.86 -14.06
C SER A 121 -3.06 17.42 -13.82
N ALA A 122 -2.21 16.57 -13.25
CA ALA A 122 -2.56 15.22 -12.87
C ALA A 122 -3.69 15.19 -11.81
N ALA A 123 -3.56 15.95 -10.73
CA ALA A 123 -4.54 15.98 -9.64
C ALA A 123 -5.91 16.46 -10.11
N GLN A 124 -5.98 17.47 -10.98
CA GLN A 124 -7.24 17.94 -11.57
C GLN A 124 -7.94 16.86 -12.41
N LYS A 125 -7.17 16.10 -13.19
CA LYS A 125 -7.70 15.00 -14.02
C LYS A 125 -8.17 13.84 -13.15
N LEU A 126 -7.41 13.46 -12.13
CA LEU A 126 -7.81 12.44 -11.16
C LEU A 126 -9.09 12.85 -10.43
N LEU A 127 -9.19 14.11 -9.98
CA LEU A 127 -10.39 14.61 -9.32
C LEU A 127 -11.63 14.51 -10.21
N ALA A 128 -11.50 14.75 -11.51
CA ALA A 128 -12.57 14.55 -12.48
C ALA A 128 -12.93 13.06 -12.69
N LEU A 129 -12.00 12.14 -12.45
CA LEU A 129 -12.21 10.69 -12.57
C LEU A 129 -12.79 10.05 -11.32
N VAL A 130 -12.56 10.60 -10.12
CA VAL A 130 -13.03 10.03 -8.85
C VAL A 130 -14.50 9.58 -8.91
N PRO A 131 -15.47 10.39 -9.41
CA PRO A 131 -16.88 9.98 -9.45
C PRO A 131 -17.19 8.80 -10.38
N SER A 132 -16.29 8.48 -11.32
CA SER A 132 -16.46 7.34 -12.24
C SER A 132 -16.02 6.01 -11.63
N VAL A 133 -15.21 6.06 -10.57
CA VAL A 133 -14.71 4.90 -9.83
C VAL A 133 -15.44 4.76 -8.49
N PHE A 134 -15.63 5.86 -7.78
CA PHE A 134 -16.21 5.89 -6.43
C PHE A 134 -17.54 6.64 -6.42
N PRO A 135 -18.65 5.98 -6.03
CA PRO A 135 -19.94 6.65 -5.90
C PRO A 135 -19.91 7.69 -4.76
N SER A 136 -20.47 8.88 -5.02
CA SER A 136 -20.59 9.94 -4.02
C SER A 136 -21.80 9.75 -3.08
N ASP A 137 -22.86 9.13 -3.58
CA ASP A 137 -24.18 9.13 -2.94
C ASP A 137 -24.46 7.79 -2.26
N LEU A 138 -23.82 7.56 -1.12
CA LEU A 138 -24.05 6.38 -0.29
C LEU A 138 -25.17 6.63 0.74
N GLU A 139 -26.12 5.69 0.84
CA GLU A 139 -27.19 5.72 1.86
C GLU A 139 -26.61 5.66 3.29
N GLU A 140 -25.63 4.77 3.50
CA GLU A 140 -24.88 4.62 4.75
C GLU A 140 -23.38 4.83 4.49
N PRO A 141 -22.58 5.22 5.50
CA PRO A 141 -21.13 5.24 5.34
C PRO A 141 -20.59 3.88 4.85
N GLU A 142 -19.56 3.96 4.00
CA GLU A 142 -18.90 2.80 3.42
C GLU A 142 -18.43 1.83 4.51
N ALA A 143 -18.55 0.53 4.24
CA ALA A 143 -18.03 -0.51 5.11
C ALA A 143 -16.50 -0.46 5.10
N THR A 144 -15.89 -0.50 6.29
CA THR A 144 -14.45 -0.40 6.45
C THR A 144 -13.90 -1.46 7.39
N ALA A 145 -12.60 -1.73 7.23
CA ALA A 145 -11.84 -2.70 8.01
C ALA A 145 -10.53 -2.06 8.47
N LEU A 146 -9.97 -2.55 9.59
CA LEU A 146 -8.63 -2.13 9.99
C LEU A 146 -7.62 -2.56 8.92
N TYR A 147 -6.83 -1.60 8.46
CA TYR A 147 -5.83 -1.81 7.43
C TYR A 147 -4.46 -1.33 7.92
N HIS A 148 -3.52 -2.26 7.99
CA HIS A 148 -2.14 -1.96 8.35
C HIS A 148 -1.35 -1.59 7.10
N HIS A 149 -1.20 -0.30 6.85
CA HIS A 149 -0.61 0.25 5.64
C HIS A 149 0.89 -0.02 5.47
N ASP A 150 1.62 -0.38 6.53
CA ASP A 150 3.08 -0.59 6.48
C ASP A 150 3.55 -1.99 6.93
N LEU A 151 2.89 -3.04 6.42
CA LEU A 151 3.29 -4.44 6.69
C LEU A 151 4.52 -4.88 5.86
N HIS A 152 5.69 -4.31 6.19
CA HIS A 152 6.97 -4.76 5.67
C HIS A 152 7.75 -5.61 6.72
N LEU A 153 8.77 -6.35 6.28
CA LEU A 153 9.51 -7.29 7.12
C LEU A 153 10.24 -6.68 8.33
N ASN A 154 10.46 -5.35 8.36
CA ASN A 154 11.03 -4.70 9.56
C ASN A 154 10.00 -4.49 10.68
N ASN A 155 8.70 -4.48 10.35
CA ASN A 155 7.58 -4.26 11.28
C ASN A 155 6.95 -5.58 11.75
N ILE A 156 7.57 -6.72 11.44
CA ILE A 156 7.12 -8.04 11.89
C ILE A 156 8.29 -8.68 12.64
N LEU A 157 8.09 -8.98 13.93
CA LEU A 157 9.09 -9.69 14.72
C LEU A 157 8.88 -11.20 14.61
N VAL A 158 9.99 -11.94 14.57
CA VAL A 158 10.02 -13.40 14.58
C VAL A 158 10.94 -13.93 15.68
N ASP A 159 10.62 -15.12 16.18
CA ASP A 159 11.51 -15.91 17.04
C ASP A 159 12.63 -16.60 16.25
N ASP A 160 13.49 -17.36 16.94
CA ASP A 160 14.60 -18.11 16.33
C ASP A 160 14.15 -19.23 15.37
N HIS A 161 12.86 -19.55 15.33
CA HIS A 161 12.26 -20.53 14.44
C HIS A 161 11.54 -19.88 13.24
N GLY A 162 11.55 -18.55 13.14
CA GLY A 162 10.88 -17.80 12.08
C GLY A 162 9.37 -17.63 12.30
N LYS A 163 8.85 -17.91 13.50
CA LYS A 163 7.43 -17.73 13.84
C LYS A 163 7.19 -16.28 14.27
N ILE A 164 6.09 -15.69 13.78
CA ILE A 164 5.72 -14.31 14.14
C ILE A 164 5.41 -14.20 15.63
N THR A 165 6.09 -13.28 16.30
CA THR A 165 5.89 -12.95 17.73
C THR A 165 5.14 -11.63 17.93
N ALA A 166 5.32 -10.67 17.01
CA ALA A 166 4.62 -9.39 17.07
C ALA A 166 4.52 -8.73 15.69
N VAL A 167 3.46 -7.94 15.50
CA VAL A 167 3.34 -6.95 14.43
C VAL A 167 3.45 -5.58 15.09
N LEU A 168 4.35 -4.74 14.59
CA LEU A 168 4.70 -3.44 15.12
C LEU A 168 4.12 -2.33 14.24
N ASP A 169 4.33 -1.08 14.68
CA ASP A 169 4.08 0.12 13.87
C ASP A 169 2.61 0.38 13.52
N TRP A 170 1.78 0.28 14.55
CA TRP A 170 0.34 0.53 14.46
C TRP A 170 -0.04 2.03 14.47
N GLU A 171 0.94 2.93 14.38
CA GLU A 171 0.64 4.36 14.27
C GLU A 171 -0.07 4.66 12.95
N CYS A 172 -0.96 5.65 12.96
CA CYS A 172 -1.77 6.03 11.79
C CYS A 172 -2.66 4.92 11.19
N VAL A 173 -2.75 3.73 11.81
CA VAL A 173 -3.63 2.65 11.36
C VAL A 173 -5.08 3.09 11.49
N SER A 174 -5.83 2.92 10.40
CA SER A 174 -7.18 3.44 10.27
C SER A 174 -8.12 2.36 9.75
N ALA A 175 -9.42 2.56 9.99
CA ALA A 175 -10.45 1.83 9.29
C ALA A 175 -10.51 2.35 7.85
N MET A 176 -10.20 1.49 6.88
CA MET A 176 -10.10 1.82 5.46
C MET A 176 -11.14 1.04 4.66
N PRO A 177 -11.53 1.53 3.47
CA PRO A 177 -12.44 0.82 2.58
C PRO A 177 -12.03 -0.63 2.33
N LEU A 178 -13.00 -1.54 2.18
CA LEU A 178 -12.71 -2.97 2.01
C LEU A 178 -11.84 -3.25 0.77
N TRP A 179 -11.94 -2.46 -0.29
CA TRP A 179 -11.09 -2.60 -1.47
C TRP A 179 -9.60 -2.36 -1.17
N MET A 180 -9.24 -1.57 -0.14
CA MET A 180 -7.84 -1.42 0.30
C MET A 180 -7.26 -2.73 0.84
N THR A 181 -8.10 -3.62 1.38
CA THR A 181 -7.66 -4.93 1.89
C THR A 181 -7.32 -5.93 0.79
N ALA A 182 -7.55 -5.56 -0.48
CA ALA A 182 -7.08 -6.34 -1.63
C ALA A 182 -5.61 -6.06 -1.97
N ASN A 183 -5.00 -5.01 -1.43
CA ASN A 183 -3.57 -4.76 -1.58
C ASN A 183 -2.75 -5.86 -0.89
N LEU A 184 -1.61 -6.19 -1.50
CA LEU A 184 -0.65 -7.11 -0.93
C LEU A 184 0.13 -6.41 0.20
N PRO A 185 0.50 -7.11 1.27
CA PRO A 185 1.49 -6.60 2.22
C PRO A 185 2.80 -6.23 1.51
N LYS A 186 3.47 -5.16 1.97
CA LYS A 186 4.70 -4.64 1.34
C LYS A 186 5.81 -5.66 1.12
N PHE A 187 5.94 -6.66 2.00
CA PHE A 187 6.95 -7.71 1.80
C PHE A 187 6.67 -8.65 0.62
N LEU A 188 5.46 -8.60 0.07
CA LEU A 188 5.04 -9.34 -1.12
C LEU A 188 4.99 -8.44 -2.36
N GLU A 189 5.20 -7.12 -2.27
CA GLU A 189 5.20 -6.22 -3.43
C GLU A 189 6.43 -6.42 -4.34
N GLY A 190 6.40 -5.83 -5.54
CA GLY A 190 7.50 -5.84 -6.51
C GLY A 190 7.24 -6.62 -7.81
N PRO A 191 8.26 -6.77 -8.66
CA PRO A 191 8.12 -7.44 -9.96
C PRO A 191 7.72 -8.92 -9.84
N GLU A 192 6.90 -9.39 -10.77
CA GLU A 192 6.56 -10.81 -10.89
C GLU A 192 7.67 -11.60 -11.59
N ARG A 193 8.03 -12.74 -11.00
CA ARG A 193 8.98 -13.70 -11.56
C ARG A 193 8.51 -15.12 -11.29
N GLU A 194 8.05 -15.79 -12.34
CA GLU A 194 7.55 -17.16 -12.23
C GLU A 194 8.63 -18.23 -12.27
N GLU A 195 9.74 -17.94 -12.94
CA GLU A 195 10.85 -18.88 -13.10
C GLU A 195 11.91 -18.64 -12.02
N GLU A 196 12.27 -19.71 -11.31
CA GLU A 196 13.34 -19.68 -10.33
C GLU A 196 14.67 -19.31 -11.01
N PRO A 197 15.42 -18.30 -10.50
CA PRO A 197 16.66 -17.89 -11.11
C PRO A 197 17.71 -19.01 -11.01
N ASN A 198 18.23 -19.46 -12.15
CA ASN A 198 19.32 -20.42 -12.17
C ASN A 198 20.65 -19.73 -11.78
N PRO A 199 21.33 -20.14 -10.68
CA PRO A 199 22.59 -19.54 -10.23
C PRO A 199 23.69 -19.52 -11.30
N ASP A 200 23.72 -20.48 -12.22
CA ASP A 200 24.72 -20.58 -13.29
C ASP A 200 24.61 -19.42 -14.30
N GLY A 201 23.46 -18.74 -14.36
CA GLY A 201 23.23 -17.57 -15.20
C GLY A 201 23.80 -16.27 -14.64
N TYR A 202 24.36 -16.28 -13.42
CA TYR A 202 24.78 -15.07 -12.71
C TYR A 202 26.27 -15.06 -12.40
N LEU A 203 26.83 -13.86 -12.40
CA LEU A 203 28.21 -13.60 -12.02
C LEU A 203 28.40 -13.86 -10.52
N ASP A 204 29.60 -14.30 -10.15
CA ASP A 204 29.97 -14.46 -8.75
C ASP A 204 30.15 -13.10 -8.06
N ALA A 205 30.01 -13.08 -6.73
CA ALA A 205 30.24 -11.89 -5.94
C ALA A 205 31.66 -11.35 -6.13
N LYS A 206 31.82 -10.03 -6.29
CA LYS A 206 33.15 -9.41 -6.27
C LYS A 206 33.69 -9.39 -4.85
N ALA A 207 34.99 -9.65 -4.69
CA ALA A 207 35.65 -9.57 -3.40
C ALA A 207 35.42 -8.18 -2.76
N GLY A 208 34.82 -8.17 -1.56
CA GLY A 208 34.53 -6.95 -0.80
C GLY A 208 33.15 -6.32 -1.05
N GLN A 209 32.28 -6.92 -1.86
CA GLN A 209 30.86 -6.55 -1.91
C GLN A 209 30.06 -7.45 -0.97
N GLU A 210 29.42 -6.86 0.04
CA GLU A 210 28.35 -7.52 0.79
C GLU A 210 27.06 -7.38 -0.02
N PRO A 211 26.45 -8.49 -0.47
CA PRO A 211 25.15 -8.43 -1.10
C PRO A 211 24.07 -8.05 -0.08
N PRO A 212 22.91 -7.54 -0.54
CA PRO A 212 21.92 -6.89 0.32
C PRO A 212 21.47 -7.69 1.54
N LEU A 213 21.57 -9.03 1.49
CA LEU A 213 21.06 -9.93 2.53
C LEU A 213 21.98 -11.14 2.79
N GLY A 214 23.30 -10.99 2.62
CA GLY A 214 24.28 -11.95 3.16
C GLY A 214 24.52 -13.22 2.34
N GLY A 215 23.98 -13.34 1.12
CA GLY A 215 24.29 -14.47 0.24
C GLY A 215 25.67 -14.34 -0.40
N ARG A 216 26.63 -15.20 -0.04
CA ARG A 216 28.06 -14.88 -0.30
C ARG A 216 28.62 -15.31 -1.65
N GLU A 217 27.84 -16.01 -2.47
CA GLU A 217 28.38 -16.70 -3.66
C GLU A 217 28.13 -15.94 -4.97
N LYS A 218 26.93 -15.40 -5.16
CA LYS A 218 26.53 -14.70 -6.39
C LYS A 218 26.47 -13.18 -6.23
N ASN A 219 26.43 -12.48 -7.37
CA ASN A 219 26.23 -11.04 -7.38
C ASN A 219 24.83 -10.66 -6.88
N GLU A 220 24.66 -9.36 -6.58
CA GLU A 220 23.42 -8.79 -6.05
C GLU A 220 22.18 -9.12 -6.90
N LEU A 221 22.32 -9.10 -8.24
CA LEU A 221 21.22 -9.35 -9.16
C LEU A 221 20.57 -10.74 -8.99
N TYR A 222 21.38 -11.77 -8.68
CA TYR A 222 20.85 -13.10 -8.40
C TYR A 222 19.89 -13.08 -7.21
N TYR A 223 20.27 -12.42 -6.12
CA TYR A 223 19.45 -12.37 -4.90
C TYR A 223 18.20 -11.51 -5.07
N ILE A 224 18.29 -10.42 -5.83
CA ILE A 224 17.11 -9.62 -6.21
C ILE A 224 16.11 -10.52 -6.95
N HIS A 225 16.55 -11.22 -7.99
CA HIS A 225 15.68 -12.12 -8.74
C HIS A 225 15.19 -13.31 -7.90
N GLN A 226 15.99 -13.80 -6.96
CA GLN A 226 15.54 -14.85 -6.05
C GLN A 226 14.42 -14.33 -5.16
N MET A 227 14.54 -13.12 -4.61
CA MET A 227 13.49 -12.50 -3.81
C MET A 227 12.21 -12.22 -4.62
N GLU A 228 12.33 -11.74 -5.86
CA GLU A 228 11.18 -11.57 -6.77
C GLU A 228 10.45 -12.89 -6.99
N TYR A 229 11.19 -13.97 -7.25
CA TYR A 229 10.63 -15.30 -7.44
C TYR A 229 9.90 -15.78 -6.17
N GLU A 230 10.57 -15.69 -5.01
CA GLU A 230 9.98 -16.10 -3.73
C GLU A 230 8.72 -15.30 -3.41
N ALA A 231 8.77 -13.96 -3.54
CA ALA A 231 7.62 -13.08 -3.35
C ALA A 231 6.47 -13.47 -4.28
N THR A 232 6.75 -13.75 -5.56
CA THR A 232 5.75 -14.22 -6.54
C THR A 232 5.06 -15.51 -6.10
N GLN A 233 5.82 -16.49 -5.59
CA GLN A 233 5.21 -17.73 -5.07
C GLN A 233 4.43 -17.49 -3.77
N LEU A 234 4.93 -16.63 -2.88
CA LEU A 234 4.27 -16.30 -1.62
C LEU A 234 2.98 -15.48 -1.83
N ARG A 235 2.88 -14.65 -2.87
CA ARG A 235 1.60 -14.00 -3.27
C ARG A 235 0.50 -15.02 -3.49
N LYS A 236 0.79 -16.12 -4.20
CA LYS A 236 -0.17 -17.19 -4.48
C LYS A 236 -0.65 -17.84 -3.18
N VAL A 237 0.27 -18.08 -2.25
CA VAL A 237 -0.04 -18.62 -0.90
C VAL A 237 -0.92 -17.65 -0.13
N TYR A 238 -0.54 -16.37 -0.07
CA TYR A 238 -1.28 -15.32 0.63
C TYR A 238 -2.71 -15.21 0.11
N ILE A 239 -2.86 -15.09 -1.22
CA ILE A 239 -4.15 -15.00 -1.91
C ILE A 239 -4.99 -16.26 -1.68
N ALA A 240 -4.41 -17.45 -1.81
CA ALA A 240 -5.13 -18.71 -1.60
C ALA A 240 -5.63 -18.82 -0.16
N ARG A 241 -4.79 -18.47 0.82
CA ARG A 241 -5.14 -18.51 2.24
C ARG A 241 -6.22 -17.49 2.58
N LEU A 242 -6.13 -16.27 2.05
CA LEU A 242 -7.18 -15.27 2.21
C LEU A 242 -8.51 -15.73 1.60
N LYS A 243 -8.51 -16.29 0.39
CA LYS A 243 -9.74 -16.82 -0.24
C LYS A 243 -10.36 -17.96 0.57
N GLU A 244 -9.56 -18.79 1.23
CA GLU A 244 -10.05 -19.84 2.14
C GLU A 244 -10.72 -19.26 3.39
N LEU A 245 -10.08 -18.26 4.02
CA LEU A 245 -10.56 -17.64 5.25
C LEU A 245 -11.70 -16.63 5.01
N TRP A 246 -11.71 -16.03 3.82
CA TRP A 246 -12.63 -14.99 3.39
C TRP A 246 -13.07 -15.24 1.94
N PRO A 247 -14.08 -16.10 1.72
CA PRO A 247 -14.54 -16.45 0.36
C PRO A 247 -15.11 -15.29 -0.46
N GLY A 248 -15.55 -14.21 0.19
CA GLY A 248 -16.05 -12.98 -0.45
C GLY A 248 -15.00 -11.88 -0.61
N TRP A 249 -13.71 -12.21 -0.57
CA TRP A 249 -12.62 -11.24 -0.65
C TRP A 249 -12.63 -10.49 -2.01
N PRO A 250 -12.64 -9.15 -2.02
CA PRO A 250 -13.07 -8.35 -3.18
C PRO A 250 -12.00 -8.11 -4.26
N MET A 251 -10.98 -8.97 -4.37
CA MET A 251 -9.80 -8.70 -5.21
C MET A 251 -10.16 -8.49 -6.69
N GLU A 252 -11.17 -9.18 -7.23
CA GLU A 252 -11.53 -9.09 -8.65
C GLU A 252 -12.33 -7.82 -9.01
N GLU A 253 -13.02 -7.20 -8.04
CA GLU A 253 -13.82 -5.99 -8.27
C GLU A 253 -13.04 -4.71 -7.97
N SER A 254 -12.02 -4.78 -7.11
CA SER A 254 -11.29 -3.61 -6.56
C SER A 254 -10.22 -3.01 -7.47
N HIS A 255 -10.09 -3.53 -8.70
CA HIS A 255 -9.00 -3.20 -9.60
C HIS A 255 -8.97 -1.71 -9.98
N ALA A 256 -10.12 -1.10 -10.27
CA ALA A 256 -10.17 0.31 -10.67
C ALA A 256 -9.89 1.24 -9.48
N GLU A 257 -10.35 0.85 -8.30
CA GLU A 257 -10.18 1.52 -7.02
C GLU A 257 -8.70 1.55 -6.63
N ILE A 258 -8.03 0.41 -6.71
CA ILE A 258 -6.58 0.28 -6.43
C ILE A 258 -5.77 1.12 -7.42
N ASP A 259 -6.08 1.06 -8.72
CA ASP A 259 -5.36 1.85 -9.73
C ASP A 259 -5.53 3.35 -9.49
N MET A 260 -6.75 3.79 -9.16
CA MET A 260 -7.03 5.18 -8.83
C MET A 260 -6.26 5.62 -7.57
N PHE A 261 -6.26 4.78 -6.53
CA PHE A 261 -5.51 5.06 -5.30
C PHE A 261 -4.01 5.18 -5.54
N HIS A 262 -3.39 4.21 -6.24
CA HIS A 262 -1.97 4.28 -6.59
C HIS A 262 -1.66 5.49 -7.48
N ALA A 263 -2.55 5.85 -8.41
CA ALA A 263 -2.36 7.03 -9.24
C ALA A 263 -2.36 8.32 -8.39
N ILE A 264 -3.20 8.40 -7.35
CA ILE A 264 -3.22 9.52 -6.40
C ILE A 264 -1.94 9.55 -5.56
N GLU A 265 -1.48 8.42 -5.02
CA GLU A 265 -0.24 8.35 -4.23
C GLU A 265 1.01 8.80 -4.99
N GLN A 266 0.99 8.67 -6.32
CA GLN A 266 2.11 9.06 -7.19
C GLN A 266 1.91 10.40 -7.89
N CYS A 267 0.82 11.11 -7.58
CA CYS A 267 0.37 12.29 -8.32
C CYS A 267 1.28 13.50 -8.12
N ASP A 268 1.91 13.64 -6.96
CA ASP A 268 2.80 14.75 -6.58
C ASP A 268 4.27 14.33 -6.44
N GLY A 269 4.59 13.11 -6.86
CA GLY A 269 5.96 12.59 -6.95
C GLY A 269 6.54 12.63 -8.37
N ILE A 270 7.68 11.96 -8.54
CA ILE A 270 8.42 11.86 -9.81
C ILE A 270 7.62 11.27 -10.99
N TRP A 271 6.46 10.67 -10.71
CA TRP A 271 5.59 10.02 -11.68
C TRP A 271 4.38 10.86 -12.10
N ALA A 272 4.25 12.11 -11.64
CA ALA A 272 3.13 13.01 -11.94
C ALA A 272 2.78 13.07 -13.45
N LYS A 273 3.80 13.17 -14.32
CA LYS A 273 3.63 13.15 -15.79
C LYS A 273 2.97 11.87 -16.30
N ARG A 274 3.31 10.73 -15.71
CA ARG A 274 2.76 9.41 -16.08
C ARG A 274 1.33 9.26 -15.58
N VAL A 275 1.07 9.68 -14.34
CA VAL A 275 -0.27 9.76 -13.77
C VAL A 275 -1.18 10.61 -14.67
N GLY A 276 -0.72 11.80 -15.09
CA GLY A 276 -1.46 12.66 -16.01
C GLY A 276 -1.81 11.99 -17.35
N ARG A 277 -0.87 11.25 -17.95
CA ARG A 277 -1.12 10.50 -19.20
C ARG A 277 -2.10 9.34 -19.00
N TRP A 278 -1.99 8.62 -17.89
CA TRP A 278 -2.93 7.55 -17.55
C TRP A 278 -4.34 8.13 -17.35
N ALA A 279 -4.46 9.23 -16.61
CA ALA A 279 -5.72 9.91 -16.37
C ALA A 279 -6.36 10.43 -17.68
N ASP A 280 -5.59 10.97 -18.63
CA ASP A 280 -6.10 11.37 -19.94
C ASP A 280 -6.73 10.19 -20.70
N ARG A 281 -6.09 9.03 -20.67
CA ARG A 281 -6.60 7.81 -21.34
C ARG A 281 -7.89 7.33 -20.68
N MET A 282 -7.94 7.33 -19.35
CA MET A 282 -9.15 6.98 -18.59
C MET A 282 -10.30 7.95 -18.88
N LEU A 283 -10.04 9.27 -18.95
CA LEU A 283 -11.04 10.29 -19.30
C LEU A 283 -11.57 10.13 -20.74
N ASN A 284 -10.74 9.60 -21.64
CA ASN A 284 -11.15 9.24 -23.01
C ASN A 284 -11.92 7.90 -23.09
N GLY A 285 -12.20 7.25 -21.96
CA GLY A 285 -12.98 6.02 -21.87
C GLY A 285 -12.18 4.74 -22.07
N GLU A 286 -10.84 4.79 -22.06
CA GLU A 286 -10.01 3.59 -22.04
C GLU A 286 -10.11 2.86 -20.69
N LYS A 287 -9.91 1.55 -20.70
CA LYS A 287 -9.85 0.70 -19.49
C LYS A 287 -8.49 0.05 -19.40
N ILE A 288 -7.55 0.74 -18.75
CA ILE A 288 -6.15 0.33 -18.66
C ILE A 288 -5.70 0.28 -17.21
N ARG A 289 -4.78 -0.64 -16.89
CA ARG A 289 -4.19 -0.73 -15.56
C ARG A 289 -3.26 0.46 -15.32
N PHE A 290 -3.24 0.99 -14.10
CA PHE A 290 -2.16 1.88 -13.68
C PHE A 290 -0.97 1.01 -13.28
N ASP A 291 0.14 1.19 -13.98
CA ASP A 291 1.38 0.44 -13.79
C ASP A 291 2.53 1.44 -13.84
N ILE A 292 3.38 1.45 -12.81
CA ILE A 292 4.57 2.31 -12.69
C ILE A 292 5.80 1.60 -13.27
N ASP A 293 5.79 0.29 -13.37
CA ASP A 293 6.92 -0.53 -13.83
C ASP A 293 6.89 -0.77 -15.34
N ASN A 294 5.72 -0.65 -16.00
CA ASN A 294 5.58 -0.96 -17.43
C ASN A 294 5.21 0.29 -18.29
N PRO A 295 6.18 0.93 -18.97
CA PRO A 295 6.05 2.26 -19.60
C PRO A 295 5.11 2.36 -20.79
#